data_AF-A0A8T6MUA1-F1
#
_entry.id   AF-A0A8T6MUA1-F1
#
_cell.length_a   1.000
_cell.length_b   1.000
_cell.length_c   1.000
_cell.angle_alpha   90.00
_cell.angle_beta   90.00
_cell.angle_gamma   90.00
#
_symmetry.space_group_name_H-M   'P 1'
#
loop_
_entity.id
_entity.type
_entity.pdbx_description
1 polymer ?
#
loop_
_entity_poly.entity_id
_entity_poly.type
_entity_poly.pdbx_seq_one_letter_code
_entity_poly.pdbx_strand_id
1 'polypeptide(L)'
;MMMSRQQMMSQMMSDPQAMNDWMNTMMNNQQLMQQMHNSMMNNPQHMQTMATMMGPNMMGYMMNNPQMNQQMMNTMMGNQQFMHGMMMNSEFQQNWMGPWMMNSTNWKDTMGQGMGLGMMGPGMMGPMMGSPITKESDVLKTIDNIEELLDQASTKYRNGDSSGALSAATQAYLENYEYIETTVAKKDQNLMQKVELMLRSDLRHAINTNQPAKEIDSKIDSIKEELGKIKKLF
;
A
#
# COMPACT_ATOMS: atom_id res chain seq x y z
N MET A 1 -26.04 -11.64 36.02
CA MET A 1 -24.57 -11.49 35.92
C MET A 1 -24.25 -11.31 34.44
N MET A 2 -23.75 -10.14 34.02
CA MET A 2 -23.30 -9.96 32.63
C MET A 2 -21.86 -10.48 32.52
N MET A 3 -21.61 -11.44 31.63
CA MET A 3 -20.25 -11.87 31.30
C MET A 3 -19.50 -10.70 30.64
N SER A 4 -18.23 -10.52 31.03
CA SER A 4 -17.38 -9.51 30.42
C SER A 4 -17.04 -9.86 28.96
N ARG A 5 -16.76 -8.85 28.13
CA ARG A 5 -16.39 -9.02 26.71
C ARG A 5 -15.17 -9.92 26.52
N GLN A 6 -14.24 -9.93 27.48
CA GLN A 6 -13.07 -10.82 27.50
C GLN A 6 -13.45 -12.28 27.79
N GLN A 7 -14.39 -12.52 28.70
CA GLN A 7 -14.85 -13.88 29.02
C GLN A 7 -15.65 -14.49 27.85
N MET A 8 -16.45 -13.67 27.16
CA MET A 8 -17.17 -14.11 25.97
C MET A 8 -16.22 -14.51 24.83
N MET A 9 -15.16 -13.73 24.59
CA MET A 9 -14.15 -14.10 23.58
C MET A 9 -13.38 -15.37 23.97
N SER A 10 -13.03 -15.53 25.25
CA SER A 10 -12.35 -16.75 25.72
C SER A 10 -13.22 -17.99 25.56
N GLN A 11 -14.54 -17.87 25.76
CA GLN A 11 -15.49 -18.96 25.60
C GLN A 11 -15.70 -19.32 24.12
N MET A 12 -15.79 -18.30 23.25
CA MET A 12 -15.84 -18.49 21.80
C MET A 12 -14.59 -19.17 21.26
N MET A 13 -13.40 -18.82 21.77
CA MET A 13 -12.14 -19.45 21.36
C MET A 13 -12.04 -20.92 21.78
N SER A 14 -12.75 -21.31 22.84
CA SER A 14 -12.83 -22.71 23.28
C SER A 14 -13.91 -23.53 22.56
N ASP A 15 -14.81 -22.89 21.80
CA ASP A 15 -15.91 -23.53 21.09
C ASP A 15 -15.77 -23.37 19.56
N PRO A 16 -15.33 -24.44 18.86
CA PRO A 16 -15.20 -24.50 17.41
C PRO A 16 -16.45 -24.04 16.64
N GLN A 17 -17.65 -24.33 17.16
CA GLN A 17 -18.89 -24.06 16.45
C GLN A 17 -19.33 -22.60 16.62
N ALA A 18 -19.22 -22.06 17.83
CA ALA A 18 -19.42 -20.64 18.08
C ALA A 18 -18.45 -19.76 17.27
N MET A 19 -17.21 -20.23 17.10
CA MET A 19 -16.21 -19.56 16.27
C MET A 19 -16.56 -19.60 14.78
N ASN A 20 -17.08 -20.72 14.26
CA ASN A 20 -17.57 -20.81 12.89
C ASN A 20 -18.75 -19.86 12.63
N ASP A 21 -19.71 -19.78 13.55
CA ASP A 21 -20.88 -18.91 13.43
C ASP A 21 -20.50 -17.42 13.48
N TRP A 22 -19.58 -17.06 14.37
CA TRP A 22 -19.03 -15.71 14.43
C TRP A 22 -18.30 -15.34 13.15
N MET A 23 -17.48 -16.25 12.62
CA MET A 23 -16.74 -15.99 11.39
C MET A 23 -17.66 -15.88 10.17
N ASN A 24 -18.67 -16.74 10.07
CA ASN A 24 -19.70 -16.64 9.04
C ASN A 24 -20.45 -15.31 9.11
N THR A 25 -20.76 -14.84 10.32
CA THR A 25 -21.43 -13.55 10.52
C THR A 25 -20.54 -12.38 10.05
N MET A 26 -19.24 -12.45 10.36
CA MET A 26 -18.28 -11.42 9.98
C MET A 26 -17.99 -11.40 8.47
N MET A 27 -17.79 -12.58 7.87
CA MET A 27 -17.53 -12.74 6.43
C MET A 27 -18.72 -12.29 5.57
N ASN A 28 -19.94 -12.64 5.99
CA ASN A 28 -21.15 -12.24 5.27
C ASN A 28 -21.51 -10.76 5.48
N ASN A 29 -20.96 -10.12 6.52
CA ASN A 29 -21.15 -8.70 6.76
C ASN A 29 -20.06 -7.89 6.06
N GLN A 30 -20.23 -7.71 4.74
CA GLN A 30 -19.30 -6.95 3.89
C GLN A 30 -19.04 -5.54 4.42
N GLN A 31 -20.04 -4.89 5.00
CA GLN A 31 -19.91 -3.53 5.51
C GLN A 31 -19.06 -3.48 6.79
N LEU A 32 -19.20 -4.48 7.66
CA LEU A 32 -18.33 -4.65 8.83
C LEU A 32 -16.90 -4.96 8.41
N MET A 33 -16.70 -5.80 7.40
CA MET A 33 -15.38 -6.07 6.82
C MET A 33 -14.75 -4.82 6.21
N GLN A 34 -15.52 -3.99 5.51
CA GLN A 34 -15.05 -2.71 4.99
C GLN A 34 -14.68 -1.72 6.10
N GLN A 35 -15.49 -1.62 7.16
CA GLN A 35 -15.18 -0.78 8.33
C GLN A 35 -13.92 -1.26 9.05
N MET A 36 -13.76 -2.58 9.16
CA MET A 36 -12.58 -3.18 9.77
C MET A 36 -11.34 -2.93 8.91
N HIS A 37 -11.44 -3.11 7.59
CA HIS A 37 -10.39 -2.76 6.64
C HIS A 37 -9.97 -1.29 6.74
N ASN A 38 -10.94 -0.37 6.76
CA ASN A 38 -10.68 1.07 6.90
C ASN A 38 -10.03 1.40 8.25
N SER A 39 -10.42 0.71 9.32
CA SER A 39 -9.82 0.89 10.65
C SER A 39 -8.41 0.30 10.72
N MET A 40 -8.15 -0.80 10.01
CA MET A 40 -6.84 -1.45 9.92
C MET A 40 -5.84 -0.62 9.10
N MET A 41 -6.27 0.05 8.03
CA MET A 41 -5.38 0.91 7.23
C MET A 41 -4.98 2.19 7.96
N ASN A 42 -5.87 2.75 8.78
CA ASN A 42 -5.64 4.04 9.43
C ASN A 42 -5.04 3.94 10.83
N ASN A 43 -4.92 2.74 11.42
CA ASN A 43 -4.40 2.57 12.78
C ASN A 43 -3.45 1.36 12.92
N PRO A 44 -2.12 1.57 12.87
CA PRO A 44 -1.13 0.49 12.97
C PRO A 44 -1.15 -0.25 14.34
N GLN A 45 -1.58 0.41 15.42
CA GLN A 45 -1.76 -0.25 16.73
C GLN A 45 -2.96 -1.21 16.74
N HIS A 46 -4.00 -0.90 15.97
CA HIS A 46 -5.13 -1.80 15.80
C HIS A 46 -4.73 -3.07 15.05
N MET A 47 -3.84 -2.95 14.05
CA MET A 47 -3.27 -4.09 13.34
C MET A 47 -2.46 -4.98 14.30
N GLN A 48 -1.62 -4.41 15.17
CA GLN A 48 -0.87 -5.20 16.15
C GLN A 48 -1.78 -5.89 17.18
N THR A 49 -2.88 -5.22 17.58
CA THR A 49 -3.89 -5.81 18.47
C THR A 49 -4.62 -6.98 17.79
N MET A 50 -5.02 -6.80 16.53
CA MET A 50 -5.68 -7.84 15.75
C MET A 50 -4.74 -8.99 15.41
N ALA A 51 -3.49 -8.71 15.07
CA ALA A 51 -2.42 -9.69 14.92
C ALA A 51 -2.22 -10.54 16.17
N THR A 52 -2.28 -9.90 17.33
CA THR A 52 -2.17 -10.59 18.63
C THR A 52 -3.40 -11.46 18.91
N MET A 53 -4.60 -10.99 18.53
CA MET A 53 -5.85 -11.75 18.64
C MET A 53 -5.96 -12.89 17.60
N MET A 54 -5.54 -12.65 16.37
CA MET A 54 -5.46 -13.58 15.24
C MET A 54 -4.07 -14.24 15.17
N GLY A 55 -3.51 -14.53 16.34
CA GLY A 55 -2.19 -15.11 16.45
C GLY A 55 -2.06 -16.49 15.79
N PRO A 56 -0.88 -17.14 15.93
CA PRO A 56 -0.54 -18.38 15.24
C PRO A 56 -1.57 -19.51 15.41
N ASN A 57 -2.22 -19.58 16.57
CA ASN A 57 -3.19 -20.63 16.90
C ASN A 57 -4.52 -20.47 16.14
N MET A 58 -5.02 -19.23 16.01
CA MET A 58 -6.28 -18.94 15.32
C MET A 58 -6.11 -19.05 13.80
N MET A 59 -5.01 -18.52 13.28
CA MET A 59 -4.65 -18.64 11.86
C MET A 59 -4.36 -20.11 11.49
N GLY A 60 -3.72 -20.86 12.38
CA GLY A 60 -3.53 -22.30 12.23
C GLY A 60 -4.85 -23.07 12.17
N TYR A 61 -5.82 -22.75 13.03
CA TYR A 61 -7.16 -23.35 13.00
C TYR A 61 -7.91 -23.04 11.69
N MET A 62 -7.87 -21.79 11.23
CA MET A 62 -8.51 -21.36 9.98
C MET A 62 -7.89 -22.04 8.74
N MET A 63 -6.56 -22.18 8.70
CA MET A 63 -5.86 -22.76 7.55
C MET A 63 -5.92 -24.28 7.50
N ASN A 64 -5.97 -24.93 8.66
CA ASN A 64 -6.14 -26.39 8.75
C ASN A 64 -7.57 -26.83 8.43
N ASN A 65 -8.55 -25.92 8.43
CA ASN A 65 -9.89 -26.22 7.94
C ASN A 65 -9.98 -25.94 6.43
N PRO A 66 -9.99 -26.97 5.56
CA PRO A 66 -9.88 -26.79 4.11
C PRO A 66 -11.04 -26.00 3.50
N GLN A 67 -12.24 -26.10 4.09
CA GLN A 67 -13.44 -25.43 3.61
C GLN A 67 -13.39 -23.93 3.92
N MET A 68 -12.93 -23.60 5.12
CA MET A 68 -12.77 -22.21 5.56
C MET A 68 -11.57 -21.54 4.89
N ASN A 69 -10.47 -22.27 4.71
CA ASN A 69 -9.30 -21.82 3.97
C ASN A 69 -9.66 -21.47 2.51
N GLN A 70 -10.39 -22.35 1.81
CA GLN A 70 -10.86 -22.05 0.46
C GLN A 70 -11.82 -20.86 0.40
N GLN A 71 -12.79 -20.77 1.30
CA GLN A 71 -13.74 -19.65 1.31
C GLN A 71 -13.03 -18.32 1.58
N MET A 72 -12.07 -18.31 2.50
CA MET A 72 -11.26 -17.14 2.82
C MET A 72 -10.36 -16.75 1.65
N MET A 73 -9.72 -17.73 1.00
CA MET A 73 -8.89 -17.51 -0.18
C MET A 73 -9.72 -16.97 -1.36
N ASN A 74 -10.90 -17.51 -1.60
CA ASN A 74 -11.84 -17.02 -2.62
C ASN A 74 -12.33 -15.60 -2.31
N THR A 75 -12.61 -15.30 -1.04
CA THR A 75 -13.05 -13.96 -0.62
C THR A 75 -11.92 -12.94 -0.75
N MET A 76 -10.68 -13.32 -0.41
CA MET A 76 -9.50 -12.46 -0.57
C MET A 76 -9.15 -12.24 -2.05
N MET A 77 -9.16 -13.29 -2.86
CA MET A 77 -8.91 -13.20 -4.31
C MET A 77 -10.01 -12.44 -5.05
N GLY A 78 -11.26 -12.57 -4.59
CA GLY A 78 -12.39 -11.83 -5.13
C GLY A 78 -12.39 -10.34 -4.78
N ASN A 79 -11.63 -9.94 -3.76
CA ASN A 79 -11.57 -8.56 -3.30
C ASN A 79 -10.23 -7.93 -3.69
N GLN A 80 -10.11 -7.59 -4.99
CA GLN A 80 -8.86 -7.13 -5.60
C GLN A 80 -8.27 -5.89 -4.91
N GLN A 81 -9.10 -4.92 -4.47
CA GLN A 81 -8.61 -3.78 -3.68
C GLN A 81 -8.00 -4.19 -2.34
N PHE A 82 -8.58 -5.20 -1.68
CA PHE A 82 -8.05 -5.72 -0.43
C PHE A 82 -6.70 -6.39 -0.65
N MET A 83 -6.59 -7.25 -1.68
CA MET A 83 -5.33 -7.91 -2.04
C MET A 83 -4.27 -6.88 -2.46
N HIS A 84 -4.67 -5.86 -3.22
CA HIS A 84 -3.78 -4.78 -3.65
C HIS A 84 -3.29 -3.95 -2.48
N GLY A 85 -4.17 -3.50 -1.58
CA GLY A 85 -3.79 -2.75 -0.38
C GLY A 85 -2.90 -3.55 0.58
N MET A 86 -3.08 -4.87 0.62
CA MET A 86 -2.26 -5.77 1.43
C MET A 86 -0.90 -6.08 0.79
N MET A 87 -0.83 -6.18 -0.54
CA MET A 87 0.43 -6.32 -1.29
C MET A 87 1.27 -5.04 -1.29
N MET A 88 0.63 -3.87 -1.28
CA MET A 88 1.31 -2.57 -1.20
C MET A 88 1.77 -2.22 0.22
N ASN A 89 1.36 -2.99 1.23
CA ASN A 89 1.80 -2.80 2.61
C ASN A 89 3.07 -3.62 2.89
N SER A 90 4.22 -2.92 2.91
CA SER A 90 5.55 -3.53 3.06
C SER A 90 5.76 -4.20 4.43
N GLU A 91 5.19 -3.67 5.51
CA GLU A 91 5.26 -4.30 6.84
C GLU A 91 4.42 -5.57 6.91
N PHE A 92 3.24 -5.57 6.30
CA PHE A 92 2.42 -6.78 6.19
C PHE A 92 3.14 -7.85 5.37
N GLN A 93 3.75 -7.45 4.25
CA GLN A 93 4.51 -8.36 3.40
C GLN A 93 5.70 -8.99 4.14
N GLN A 94 6.48 -8.19 4.87
CA GLN A 94 7.67 -8.67 5.57
C GLN A 94 7.35 -9.48 6.83
N ASN A 95 6.41 -9.01 7.66
CA ASN A 95 6.16 -9.62 8.97
C ASN A 95 5.16 -10.78 8.92
N TRP A 96 4.28 -10.83 7.91
CA TRP A 96 3.21 -11.83 7.81
C TRP A 96 3.36 -12.71 6.58
N MET A 97 3.47 -12.09 5.40
CA MET A 97 3.48 -12.83 4.15
C MET A 97 4.78 -13.62 3.95
N GLY A 98 5.93 -13.06 4.35
CA GLY A 98 7.25 -13.70 4.24
C GLY A 98 7.34 -15.03 5.00
N PRO A 99 7.15 -15.06 6.33
CA PRO A 99 7.20 -16.30 7.11
C PRO A 99 6.16 -17.34 6.67
N TRP A 100 4.98 -16.86 6.26
CA TRP A 100 3.89 -17.73 5.82
C TRP A 100 4.14 -18.36 4.44
N MET A 101 4.64 -17.60 3.47
CA MET A 101 5.00 -18.12 2.13
C MET A 101 6.09 -19.19 2.21
N MET A 102 7.02 -19.05 3.16
CA MET A 102 8.06 -20.05 3.36
C MET A 102 7.55 -21.34 4.02
N ASN A 103 6.43 -21.29 4.75
CA ASN A 103 5.92 -22.42 5.55
C ASN A 103 4.67 -23.11 4.97
N SER A 104 4.03 -22.54 3.95
CA SER A 104 2.81 -23.10 3.36
C SER A 104 3.11 -23.98 2.13
N THR A 105 3.17 -25.30 2.36
CA THR A 105 3.39 -26.31 1.30
C THR A 105 2.27 -26.27 0.24
N ASN A 106 1.01 -26.09 0.64
CA ASN A 106 -0.13 -25.99 -0.28
C ASN A 106 -0.06 -24.75 -1.19
N TRP A 107 0.53 -23.65 -0.72
CA TRP A 107 0.74 -22.46 -1.55
C TRP A 107 1.88 -22.64 -2.55
N LYS A 108 2.94 -23.34 -2.13
CA LYS A 108 4.05 -23.75 -2.99
C LYS A 108 3.57 -24.66 -4.13
N ASP A 109 2.62 -25.55 -3.87
CA ASP A 109 2.06 -26.46 -4.89
C ASP A 109 1.02 -25.78 -5.80
N THR A 110 0.18 -24.89 -5.26
CA THR A 110 -0.82 -24.14 -6.05
C THR A 110 -0.15 -23.13 -6.99
N MET A 111 0.91 -22.46 -6.54
CA MET A 111 1.77 -21.64 -7.40
C MET A 111 2.71 -22.51 -8.25
N GLY A 112 3.14 -23.67 -7.76
CA GLY A 112 4.09 -24.55 -8.46
C GLY A 112 3.51 -25.36 -9.61
N GLN A 113 2.21 -25.70 -9.59
CA GLN A 113 1.53 -26.40 -10.68
C GLN A 113 0.83 -25.46 -11.68
N GLY A 114 0.51 -24.22 -11.29
CA GLY A 114 -0.06 -23.18 -12.17
C GLY A 114 0.97 -22.17 -12.70
N MET A 115 2.11 -22.02 -12.03
CA MET A 115 3.26 -21.23 -12.46
C MET A 115 4.53 -22.05 -12.25
N GLY A 116 4.79 -22.94 -13.21
CA GLY A 116 5.99 -23.74 -13.23
C GLY A 116 7.26 -22.91 -13.08
N LEU A 117 8.26 -23.55 -12.48
CA LEU A 117 9.67 -23.18 -12.28
C LEU A 117 10.44 -22.69 -13.53
N GLY A 118 9.77 -22.31 -14.61
CA GLY A 118 10.32 -21.68 -15.81
C GLY A 118 10.00 -20.18 -15.97
N MET A 119 9.15 -19.58 -15.11
CA MET A 119 8.82 -18.14 -15.17
C MET A 119 9.47 -17.29 -14.07
N MET A 120 10.36 -17.85 -13.25
CA MET A 120 11.31 -17.08 -12.43
C MET A 120 12.73 -17.18 -13.01
N GLY A 121 12.85 -17.17 -14.34
CA GLY A 121 14.10 -16.75 -14.97
C GLY A 121 14.39 -15.29 -14.62
N PRO A 122 15.64 -14.80 -14.77
CA PRO A 122 16.05 -13.42 -14.43
C PRO A 122 15.29 -12.28 -15.12
N GLY A 123 14.22 -12.57 -15.88
CA GLY A 123 13.46 -11.62 -16.70
C GLY A 123 11.96 -11.47 -16.39
N MET A 124 11.40 -12.08 -15.34
CA MET A 124 9.94 -12.01 -15.07
C MET A 124 9.52 -11.39 -13.71
N MET A 125 10.47 -10.83 -12.94
CA MET A 125 10.20 -9.69 -12.04
C MET A 125 10.07 -8.35 -12.82
N GLY A 126 9.99 -8.39 -14.16
CA GLY A 126 10.17 -7.26 -15.05
C GLY A 126 8.99 -6.29 -15.26
N PRO A 127 7.69 -6.66 -15.10
CA PRO A 127 6.62 -5.71 -15.40
C PRO A 127 5.61 -5.40 -14.27
N MET A 128 5.80 -5.86 -13.03
CA MET A 128 4.97 -5.44 -11.88
C MET A 128 5.63 -4.44 -10.92
N MET A 129 6.96 -4.36 -10.91
CA MET A 129 7.60 -3.06 -10.76
C MET A 129 7.63 -2.48 -12.17
N GLY A 130 7.18 -1.23 -12.35
CA GLY A 130 7.51 -0.50 -13.57
C GLY A 130 8.99 -0.74 -13.87
N SER A 131 9.30 -1.19 -15.09
CA SER A 131 10.67 -1.51 -15.47
C SER A 131 11.57 -0.39 -14.95
N PRO A 132 12.68 -0.69 -14.25
CA PRO A 132 13.53 0.37 -13.75
C PRO A 132 13.83 1.28 -14.94
N ILE A 133 13.51 2.55 -14.77
CA ILE A 133 13.82 3.59 -15.73
C ILE A 133 15.34 3.59 -15.84
N THR A 134 15.82 2.82 -16.82
CA THR A 134 17.23 2.46 -17.02
C THR A 134 17.84 3.31 -18.13
N LYS A 135 17.02 4.10 -18.83
CA LYS A 135 17.45 5.07 -19.82
C LYS A 135 17.26 6.48 -19.28
N GLU A 136 18.26 7.31 -19.48
CA GLU A 136 18.25 8.73 -19.07
C GLU A 136 17.04 9.49 -19.67
N SER A 137 16.64 9.14 -20.90
CA SER A 137 15.44 9.69 -21.56
C SER A 137 14.14 9.44 -20.80
N ASP A 138 14.08 8.35 -20.03
CA ASP A 138 12.89 7.96 -19.29
C ASP A 138 12.84 8.72 -17.96
N VAL A 139 14.00 9.11 -17.39
CA VAL A 139 14.06 9.99 -16.21
C VAL A 139 13.55 11.40 -16.57
N LEU A 140 14.06 11.97 -17.66
CA LEU A 140 13.69 13.33 -18.07
C LEU A 140 12.19 13.45 -18.37
N LYS A 141 11.61 12.46 -19.09
CA LYS A 141 10.16 12.41 -19.36
C LYS A 141 9.33 12.29 -18.09
N THR A 142 9.77 11.47 -17.13
CA THR A 142 9.07 11.37 -15.84
C THR A 142 9.10 12.69 -15.10
N ILE A 143 10.22 13.43 -15.13
CA ILE A 143 10.29 14.75 -14.52
C ILE A 143 9.35 15.75 -15.24
N ASP A 144 9.29 15.74 -16.57
CA ASP A 144 8.34 16.58 -17.31
C ASP A 144 6.88 16.29 -16.90
N ASN A 145 6.51 15.02 -16.76
CA ASN A 145 5.17 14.64 -16.29
C ASN A 145 4.89 15.10 -14.84
N ILE A 146 5.90 15.05 -13.96
CA ILE A 146 5.80 15.59 -12.60
C ILE A 146 5.52 17.09 -12.64
N GLU A 147 6.25 17.85 -13.47
CA GLU A 147 6.06 19.30 -13.61
C GLU A 147 4.65 19.66 -14.11
N GLU A 148 4.10 18.88 -15.05
CA GLU A 148 2.72 19.03 -15.52
C GLU A 148 1.68 18.74 -14.41
N LEU A 149 1.89 17.67 -13.63
CA LEU A 149 1.01 17.34 -12.50
C LEU A 149 1.06 18.42 -11.41
N LEU A 150 2.21 19.05 -11.19
CA LEU A 150 2.34 20.19 -10.27
C LEU A 150 1.58 21.42 -10.77
N ASP A 151 1.59 21.71 -12.08
CA ASP A 151 0.77 22.79 -12.66
C ASP A 151 -0.73 22.52 -12.51
N GLN A 152 -1.14 21.26 -12.71
CA GLN A 152 -2.51 20.84 -12.46
C GLN A 152 -2.89 20.99 -10.99
N ALA A 153 -1.99 20.65 -10.06
CA ALA A 153 -2.22 20.81 -8.63
C ALA A 153 -2.45 22.29 -8.26
N SER A 154 -1.60 23.20 -8.75
CA SER A 154 -1.78 24.65 -8.55
C SER A 154 -3.12 25.13 -9.11
N THR A 155 -3.45 24.74 -10.35
CA THR A 155 -4.69 25.15 -11.02
C THR A 155 -5.93 24.68 -10.27
N LYS A 156 -5.98 23.39 -9.90
CA LYS A 156 -7.10 22.83 -9.13
C LYS A 156 -7.24 23.50 -7.78
N TYR A 157 -6.13 23.73 -7.07
CA TYR A 157 -6.14 24.37 -5.76
C TYR A 157 -6.71 25.80 -5.84
N ARG A 158 -6.25 26.60 -6.81
CA ARG A 158 -6.74 27.96 -7.05
C ARG A 158 -8.23 28.03 -7.42
N ASN A 159 -8.75 26.97 -8.02
CA ASN A 159 -10.17 26.83 -8.34
C ASN A 159 -11.03 26.32 -7.16
N GLY A 160 -10.43 26.15 -5.97
CA GLY A 160 -11.11 25.65 -4.77
C GLY A 160 -11.22 24.12 -4.70
N ASP A 161 -10.63 23.39 -5.65
CA ASP A 161 -10.58 21.93 -5.65
C ASP A 161 -9.32 21.42 -4.94
N SER A 162 -9.30 21.55 -3.60
CA SER A 162 -8.21 21.02 -2.77
C SER A 162 -8.05 19.51 -2.90
N SER A 163 -9.15 18.78 -3.17
CA SER A 163 -9.14 17.31 -3.29
C SER A 163 -8.43 16.85 -4.56
N GLY A 164 -8.75 17.47 -5.70
CA GLY A 164 -8.09 17.21 -6.97
C GLY A 164 -6.66 17.73 -6.99
N ALA A 165 -6.36 18.82 -6.28
CA ALA A 165 -4.99 19.29 -6.10
C ALA A 165 -4.14 18.28 -5.32
N LEU A 166 -4.67 17.74 -4.22
CA LEU A 166 -3.99 16.70 -3.44
C LEU A 166 -3.80 15.41 -4.24
N SER A 167 -4.79 15.03 -5.05
CA SER A 167 -4.70 13.89 -5.95
C SER A 167 -3.56 14.08 -6.96
N ALA A 168 -3.50 15.22 -7.65
CA ALA A 168 -2.42 15.52 -8.60
C ALA A 168 -1.03 15.54 -7.92
N ALA A 169 -0.90 16.16 -6.74
CA ALA A 169 0.34 16.14 -5.97
C ALA A 169 0.74 14.74 -5.50
N THR A 170 -0.24 13.86 -5.21
CA THR A 170 0.02 12.46 -4.84
C THR A 170 0.50 11.65 -6.04
N GLN A 171 -0.08 11.87 -7.23
CA GLN A 171 0.37 11.23 -8.48
C GLN A 171 1.78 11.69 -8.89
N ALA A 172 2.10 12.97 -8.69
CA ALA A 172 3.44 13.50 -8.93
C ALA A 172 4.51 12.76 -8.11
N TYR A 173 4.15 12.33 -6.89
CA TYR A 173 5.04 11.56 -6.03
C TYR A 173 5.00 10.05 -6.29
N LEU A 174 3.90 9.38 -5.93
CA LEU A 174 3.78 7.92 -5.90
C LEU A 174 3.77 7.29 -7.30
N GLU A 175 3.15 7.97 -8.27
CA GLU A 175 3.01 7.42 -9.62
C GLU A 175 4.15 7.86 -10.56
N ASN A 176 5.06 8.72 -10.09
CA ASN A 176 6.12 9.27 -10.93
C ASN A 176 7.47 9.35 -10.22
N TYR A 177 7.63 10.24 -9.23
CA TYR A 177 8.93 10.49 -8.63
C TYR A 177 9.56 9.24 -7.99
N GLU A 178 8.75 8.41 -7.31
CA GLU A 178 9.20 7.16 -6.68
C GLU A 178 9.93 6.23 -7.68
N TYR A 179 9.50 6.18 -8.94
CA TYR A 179 10.12 5.34 -9.97
C TYR A 179 11.53 5.79 -10.38
N ILE A 180 11.88 7.06 -10.17
CA ILE A 180 13.19 7.62 -10.54
C ILE A 180 14.10 7.85 -9.34
N GLU A 181 13.61 7.79 -8.09
CA GLU A 181 14.38 8.05 -6.87
C GLU A 181 15.71 7.31 -6.84
N THR A 182 15.70 5.99 -7.06
CA THR A 182 16.94 5.19 -7.02
C THR A 182 17.94 5.57 -8.11
N THR A 183 17.46 6.00 -9.28
CA THR A 183 18.29 6.45 -10.40
C THR A 183 18.89 7.83 -10.12
N VAL A 184 18.11 8.74 -9.54
CA VAL A 184 18.59 10.07 -9.08
C VAL A 184 19.58 9.91 -7.94
N ALA A 185 19.30 9.06 -6.95
CA ALA A 185 20.14 8.86 -5.76
C ALA A 185 21.55 8.36 -6.10
N LYS A 186 21.71 7.60 -7.19
CA LYS A 186 23.03 7.18 -7.69
C LYS A 186 23.89 8.34 -8.18
N LYS A 187 23.28 9.45 -8.60
CA LYS A 187 23.97 10.65 -9.09
C LYS A 187 24.07 11.73 -8.00
N ASP A 188 22.99 11.94 -7.23
CA ASP A 188 22.95 12.87 -6.10
C ASP A 188 21.89 12.44 -5.07
N GLN A 189 22.34 11.79 -3.98
CA GLN A 189 21.46 11.32 -2.90
C GLN A 189 20.81 12.46 -2.12
N ASN A 190 21.51 13.58 -1.91
CA ASN A 190 20.98 14.69 -1.11
C ASN A 190 19.86 15.41 -1.88
N LEU A 191 20.08 15.63 -3.17
CA LEU A 191 19.07 16.23 -4.04
C LEU A 191 17.83 15.32 -4.16
N MET A 192 18.04 14.01 -4.28
CA MET A 192 16.94 13.04 -4.29
C MET A 192 16.07 13.14 -3.04
N GLN A 193 16.67 13.06 -1.84
CA GLN A 193 15.95 13.09 -0.56
C GLN A 193 15.23 14.43 -0.34
N LYS A 194 15.86 15.53 -0.77
CA LYS A 194 15.25 16.86 -0.70
C LYS A 194 13.95 16.91 -1.50
N VAL A 195 13.98 16.46 -2.75
CA VAL A 195 12.80 16.47 -3.62
C VAL A 195 11.75 15.45 -3.15
N GLU A 196 12.15 14.29 -2.64
CA GLU A 196 11.24 13.32 -2.00
C GLU A 196 10.45 14.00 -0.88
N LEU A 197 11.13 14.65 0.07
CA LEU A 197 10.50 15.31 1.20
C LEU A 197 9.51 16.40 0.75
N MET A 198 9.90 17.21 -0.24
CA MET A 198 9.07 18.30 -0.75
C MET A 198 7.78 17.78 -1.40
N LEU A 199 7.88 16.72 -2.20
CA LEU A 199 6.73 16.10 -2.91
C LEU A 199 5.86 15.25 -1.96
N ARG A 200 6.48 14.34 -1.20
CA ARG A 200 5.78 13.37 -0.34
C ARG A 200 5.08 14.02 0.84
N SER A 201 5.71 15.05 1.42
CA SER A 201 5.31 15.65 2.69
C SER A 201 4.90 17.10 2.52
N ASP A 202 5.81 17.99 2.16
CA ASP A 202 5.61 19.44 2.36
C ASP A 202 4.48 20.01 1.52
N LEU A 203 4.41 19.66 0.23
CA LEU A 203 3.35 20.12 -0.66
C LEU A 203 1.99 19.53 -0.25
N ARG A 204 1.94 18.23 0.00
CA ARG A 204 0.69 17.53 0.36
C ARG A 204 0.16 17.99 1.72
N HIS A 205 1.04 18.24 2.68
CA HIS A 205 0.68 18.84 3.97
C HIS A 205 0.12 20.25 3.79
N ALA A 206 0.75 21.08 2.97
CA ALA A 206 0.28 22.45 2.70
C ALA A 206 -1.12 22.46 2.08
N ILE A 207 -1.39 21.59 1.11
CA ILE A 207 -2.72 21.43 0.50
C ILE A 207 -3.73 20.95 1.54
N ASN A 208 -3.41 19.91 2.33
CA ASN A 208 -4.29 19.33 3.35
C ASN A 208 -4.64 20.30 4.49
N THR A 209 -3.72 21.21 4.81
CA THR A 209 -3.91 22.22 5.86
C THR A 209 -4.49 23.52 5.34
N ASN A 210 -4.90 23.54 4.07
CA ASN A 210 -5.47 24.71 3.38
C ASN A 210 -4.60 25.97 3.47
N GLN A 211 -3.28 25.81 3.26
CA GLN A 211 -2.38 26.97 3.20
C GLN A 211 -2.77 27.93 2.05
N PRO A 212 -2.46 29.23 2.15
CA PRO A 212 -2.78 30.19 1.10
C PRO A 212 -2.25 29.74 -0.28
N ALA A 213 -3.03 29.96 -1.35
CA ALA A 213 -2.64 29.54 -2.70
C ALA A 213 -1.23 30.00 -3.11
N LYS A 214 -0.83 31.22 -2.70
CA LYS A 214 0.52 31.75 -2.91
C LYS A 214 1.62 30.89 -2.27
N GLU A 215 1.37 30.30 -1.10
CA GLU A 215 2.32 29.38 -0.45
C GLU A 215 2.38 28.04 -1.17
N ILE A 216 1.24 27.53 -1.68
CA ILE A 216 1.19 26.33 -2.51
C ILE A 216 2.02 26.54 -3.79
N ASP A 217 1.81 27.66 -4.48
CA ASP A 217 2.56 27.98 -5.70
C ASP A 217 4.06 28.13 -5.42
N SER A 218 4.44 28.82 -4.35
CA SER A 218 5.84 28.97 -3.96
C SER A 218 6.51 27.62 -3.67
N LYS A 219 5.79 26.67 -3.08
CA LYS A 219 6.28 25.30 -2.85
C LYS A 219 6.43 24.56 -4.18
N ILE A 220 5.46 24.66 -5.08
CA ILE A 220 5.52 24.07 -6.42
C ILE A 220 6.71 24.62 -7.20
N ASP A 221 6.91 25.94 -7.21
CA ASP A 221 8.04 26.58 -7.88
C ASP A 221 9.38 26.08 -7.33
N SER A 222 9.48 25.93 -6.00
CA SER A 222 10.67 25.38 -5.35
C SER A 222 10.91 23.93 -5.77
N ILE A 223 9.86 23.09 -5.86
CA ILE A 223 9.97 21.70 -6.33
C ILE A 223 10.48 21.68 -7.77
N LYS A 224 9.89 22.50 -8.65
CA LYS A 224 10.30 22.60 -10.06
C LYS A 224 11.76 23.05 -10.22
N GLU A 225 12.24 23.96 -9.38
CA GLU A 225 13.64 24.36 -9.38
C GLU A 225 14.57 23.18 -9.05
N GLU A 226 14.23 22.39 -8.02
CA GLU A 226 15.03 21.22 -7.63
C GLU A 226 14.94 20.09 -8.67
N LEU A 227 13.77 19.86 -9.27
CA LEU A 227 13.61 18.95 -10.41
C LEU A 227 14.47 19.39 -11.60
N GLY A 228 14.57 20.70 -11.86
CA GLY A 228 15.47 21.26 -12.87
C GLY A 228 16.97 21.02 -12.56
N LYS A 229 17.35 20.89 -11.29
CA LYS A 229 18.71 20.45 -10.89
C LYS A 229 18.90 18.97 -11.18
N ILE A 230 17.88 18.14 -10.93
CA ILE A 230 17.91 16.70 -11.26
C ILE A 230 18.05 16.51 -12.77
N LYS A 231 17.30 17.26 -13.61
CA LYS A 231 17.40 17.17 -15.07
C LYS A 231 18.84 17.35 -15.57
N LYS A 232 19.63 18.24 -14.95
CA LYS A 232 21.03 18.49 -15.34
C LYS A 232 22.00 17.35 -15.02
N LEU A 233 21.56 16.35 -14.25
CA LEU A 233 22.33 15.14 -13.97
C LEU A 233 22.21 14.10 -15.10
N PHE A 234 21.31 14.31 -16.08
CA PHE A 234 20.98 13.42 -17.20
C PHE A 234 21.05 14.19 -18.52
#